data_AF-A0A920W7G1-F1
#
_entry.id   AF-A0A920W7G1-F1
#
_cell.length_a   1.000
_cell.length_b   1.000
_cell.length_c   1.000
_cell.angle_alpha   90.00
_cell.angle_beta   90.00
_cell.angle_gamma   90.00
#
_symmetry.space_group_name_H-M   'P 1'
#
loop_
_entity.id
_entity.type
_entity.pdbx_description
1 polymer ?
#
loop_
_entity_poly.entity_id
_entity_poly.type
_entity_poly.pdbx_seq_one_letter_code
_entity_poly.pdbx_strand_id
1 'polypeptide(L)' 'MRSHDESLDFKSLLLGDSEVMAVLSSDDISRAFDLDVQLRHVDAIMDRAFATHVLEGS' A
#
# COMPACT_ATOMS: atom_id res chain seq x y z
N MET A 1 7.05 2.03 -17.32
CA MET A 1 6.40 0.78 -16.88
C MET A 1 5.04 0.73 -17.54
N ARG A 2 4.61 -0.40 -18.11
CA ARG A 2 3.44 -0.48 -19.01
C ARG A 2 2.17 0.20 -18.46
N SER A 3 1.87 0.05 -17.17
CA SER A 3 0.72 0.72 -16.52
C SER A 3 0.77 2.24 -16.60
N HIS A 4 1.94 2.84 -16.33
CA HIS A 4 2.16 4.27 -16.39
C HIS A 4 2.16 4.78 -17.83
N ASP A 5 2.86 4.08 -18.72
CA ASP A 5 3.08 4.53 -20.10
C ASP A 5 1.79 4.48 -20.93
N GLU A 6 0.86 3.59 -20.57
CA GLU A 6 -0.42 3.37 -21.27
C GLU A 6 -1.65 3.76 -20.43
N SER A 7 -1.47 4.36 -19.23
CA SER A 7 -2.57 4.71 -18.30
C SER A 7 -3.53 3.55 -18.00
N LEU A 8 -2.98 2.35 -17.83
CA LEU A 8 -3.72 1.13 -17.53
C LEU A 8 -3.77 0.87 -16.02
N ASP A 9 -4.86 0.23 -15.57
CA ASP A 9 -4.98 -0.21 -14.18
C ASP A 9 -3.90 -1.27 -13.86
N PHE A 10 -3.01 -0.94 -12.93
CA PHE A 10 -1.87 -1.78 -12.61
C PHE A 10 -2.29 -3.11 -11.97
N LYS A 11 -3.31 -3.10 -11.10
CA LYS A 11 -3.80 -4.32 -10.44
C LYS A 11 -4.32 -5.33 -11.46
N SER A 12 -5.09 -4.87 -12.44
CA SER A 12 -5.62 -5.70 -13.53
C SER A 12 -4.51 -6.29 -14.41
N LEU A 13 -3.43 -5.53 -14.65
CA LEU A 13 -2.29 -6.05 -15.40
C LEU A 13 -1.57 -7.19 -14.67
N LEU A 14 -1.43 -7.10 -13.34
CA LEU A 14 -0.81 -8.18 -12.55
C LEU A 14 -1.70 -9.43 -12.49
N LEU A 15 -3.02 -9.26 -12.37
CA LEU A 15 -3.96 -10.38 -12.37
C LEU A 15 -4.01 -11.11 -13.72
N GLY A 16 -3.66 -10.42 -14.82
CA GLY A 16 -3.53 -11.01 -16.14
C GLY A 16 -2.14 -11.57 -16.47
N ASP A 17 -1.16 -11.41 -15.58
CA ASP A 17 0.23 -11.82 -15.80
C ASP A 17 0.48 -13.23 -15.25
N SER A 18 0.72 -14.20 -16.14
CA SER A 18 0.92 -15.60 -15.77
C SER A 18 2.18 -15.85 -14.94
N GLU A 19 3.24 -15.06 -15.10
CA GLU A 19 4.47 -15.24 -14.33
C GLU A 19 4.26 -14.75 -12.89
N VAL A 20 3.54 -13.64 -12.71
CA VAL A 20 3.17 -13.13 -11.38
C VAL A 20 2.21 -14.09 -10.68
N MET A 21 1.16 -14.54 -11.38
CA MET A 21 0.15 -15.44 -10.83
C MET A 21 0.68 -16.87 -10.56
N ALA A 22 1.86 -17.23 -11.09
CA ALA A 22 2.53 -18.48 -10.73
C ALA A 22 3.10 -18.46 -9.30
N VAL A 23 3.26 -17.27 -8.70
CA VAL A 23 3.89 -17.09 -7.39
C VAL A 23 2.94 -16.45 -6.37
N LEU A 24 2.04 -15.56 -6.82
CA LEU A 24 1.09 -14.85 -5.96
C LEU A 24 -0.34 -15.26 -6.29
N SER A 25 -1.13 -15.49 -5.25
CA SER A 25 -2.57 -15.67 -5.40
C SER A 25 -3.27 -14.34 -5.68
N SER A 26 -4.53 -14.41 -6.13
CA SER A 26 -5.39 -13.23 -6.26
C SER A 26 -5.59 -12.49 -4.94
N ASP A 27 -5.58 -13.23 -3.83
CA ASP A 27 -5.75 -12.69 -2.48
C ASP A 27 -4.48 -11.96 -2.03
N ASP A 28 -3.29 -12.50 -2.36
CA ASP A 28 -2.01 -11.83 -2.11
C ASP A 28 -1.93 -10.51 -2.86
N ILE A 29 -2.32 -10.51 -4.15
CA ILE A 29 -2.40 -9.29 -4.96
C ILE A 29 -3.43 -8.33 -4.36
N SER A 30 -4.60 -8.81 -3.96
CA SER A 30 -5.63 -7.93 -3.40
C SER A 30 -5.17 -7.28 -2.09
N ARG A 31 -4.50 -8.02 -1.22
CA ARG A 31 -3.91 -7.52 0.03
C ARG A 31 -2.77 -6.52 -0.22
N ALA A 32 -1.97 -6.71 -1.27
CA ALA A 32 -0.89 -5.77 -1.61
C ALA A 32 -1.42 -4.38 -2.03
N PHE A 33 -2.64 -4.32 -2.56
CA PHE A 33 -3.31 -3.07 -2.96
C PHE A 33 -4.27 -2.51 -1.91
N ASP A 34 -4.39 -3.16 -0.75
CA ASP A 34 -5.28 -2.72 0.33
C ASP A 34 -4.64 -1.59 1.15
N LEU A 35 -5.24 -0.40 1.12
CA LEU A 35 -4.75 0.78 1.84
C LEU A 35 -4.78 0.60 3.35
N ASP A 36 -5.74 -0.13 3.90
CA ASP A 36 -5.80 -0.38 5.35
C ASP A 36 -4.58 -1.20 5.81
N VAL A 37 -4.14 -2.13 4.94
CA VAL A 37 -2.92 -2.91 5.18
C VAL A 37 -1.67 -2.05 5.02
N GLN A 38 -1.60 -1.20 3.98
CA GLN A 38 -0.43 -0.35 3.72
C GLN A 38 -0.27 0.77 4.76
N LEU A 39 -1.39 1.30 5.29
CA LEU A 39 -1.41 2.45 6.18
C LEU A 39 -1.59 2.06 7.66
N ARG A 40 -1.51 0.77 8.00
CA ARG A 40 -1.69 0.24 9.37
C ARG A 40 -0.79 0.85 10.46
N HIS A 41 0.26 1.56 10.08
CA HIS A 41 1.20 2.21 11.01
C HIS A 41 1.11 3.73 11.00
N VAL A 42 0.22 4.33 10.19
CA VAL A 42 0.07 5.79 10.11
C VAL A 42 -0.25 6.35 11.48
N ASP A 43 -1.22 5.79 12.20
CA ASP A 43 -1.63 6.30 13.52
C ASP A 43 -0.47 6.31 14.51
N ALA A 44 0.28 5.21 14.62
CA ALA A 44 1.44 5.13 15.52
C ALA A 44 2.54 6.15 15.17
N ILE A 45 2.75 6.41 13.87
CA ILE A 45 3.72 7.42 13.42
C ILE A 45 3.24 8.83 13.76
N MET A 46 1.96 9.10 13.53
CA MET A 46 1.33 10.39 13.81
C MET A 46 1.32 10.67 15.32
N ASP A 47 0.93 9.69 16.14
CA ASP A 47 0.98 9.78 17.60
C ASP A 47 2.38 10.15 18.08
N ARG A 48 3.43 9.49 17.56
CA ARG A 48 4.82 9.84 17.89
C ARG A 48 5.19 11.25 17.45
N ALA A 49 4.81 11.63 16.23
CA ALA A 49 5.14 12.93 15.66
C ALA A 49 4.50 14.08 16.48
N PHE A 50 3.26 13.90 16.93
CA PHE A 50 2.51 14.93 17.64
C PHE A 50 2.65 14.87 19.17
N ALA A 51 3.02 13.72 19.76
CA ALA A 51 3.28 13.61 21.20
C ALA A 51 4.44 14.51 21.67
N THR A 52 5.40 14.83 20.79
CA THR A 52 6.52 15.73 21.10
C THR A 52 6.06 17.18 21.38
N HIS A 53 4.89 17.59 20.87
CA HIS A 53 4.40 18.97 21.03
C HIS A 53 3.60 19.24 22.32
N VAL A 54 3.34 18.22 23.14
CA VAL A 54 2.58 18.38 24.40
C VAL A 54 3.47 18.79 25.58
N LEU A 55 4.79 18.57 25.49
CA LEU A 55 5.72 18.81 26.62
C LEU A 55 6.41 20.19 26.61
N GLU A 56 6.25 20.99 25.55
CA GLU A 56 6.87 22.34 25.45
C GLU A 56 5.89 23.49 25.81
N GLY A 57 4.65 23.16 26.20
CA GLY A 57 3.57 24.14 26.44
C GLY A 57 2.82 23.97 27.77
N SER A 58 3.48 23.48 28.83
CA SER A 58 2.94 23.44 30.20
C SER A 58 3.77 24.30 31.16
#